data_AF-A0A9E0TBW1-F1
#
_entry.id   AF-A0A9E0TBW1-F1
#
_cell.length_a   1.000
_cell.length_b   1.000
_cell.length_c   1.000
_cell.angle_alpha   90.00
_cell.angle_beta   90.00
_cell.angle_gamma   90.00
#
_symmetry.space_group_name_H-M   'P 1'
#
loop_
_entity.id
_entity.type
_entity.pdbx_description
1 polymer ?
#
loop_
_entity_poly.entity_id
_entity_poly.type
_entity_poly.pdbx_seq_one_letter_code
_entity_poly.pdbx_strand_id
1 'polypeptide(L)'
;MQRITAHQPHALHDTAATRRIEAAAAAALPEHTLMQRAGRATARLALALAPHARCIWIACGGGNNGGDGLEAAMLLHRAGHPVVVTWLGTPATLPADARQSWQRAMDAGVHFAGAPPQLGAQDLCVDALLGIGLSAQARAHAPDPSLLQWLAQMQASAAPTLCVDLPSGLIADSGQYAPGFEALAGPARGARHTLSLLTLKPGLFTAHGRDAAGQVWLDELGVNTLDHAPKAWLAGAPTQAPRAHASHKGSHGDVAVIGGEGLAARGLGMTGAALLAASAALHAGAGRVLLALLDDGATGALPDLPELMLRHFQALRLDQGSVVCGCGGGAAVGARLPAVLQQARRLVLDADALNAIAADDRLQRLLHHRAQHAD
;
A
#
# COMPACT_ATOMS: atom_id res chain seq x y z
N MET A 1 16.03 -10.49 -7.14
CA MET A 1 15.78 -9.31 -6.29
C MET A 1 15.57 -8.04 -7.11
N GLN A 2 14.46 -7.36 -6.89
CA GLN A 2 14.03 -6.16 -7.61
C GLN A 2 13.57 -5.09 -6.61
N ARG A 3 13.98 -3.83 -6.81
CA ARG A 3 13.42 -2.69 -6.07
C ARG A 3 12.05 -2.34 -6.63
N ILE A 4 11.02 -2.25 -5.78
CA ILE A 4 9.68 -1.87 -6.21
C ILE A 4 9.59 -0.35 -6.37
N THR A 5 9.07 0.09 -7.51
CA THR A 5 8.93 1.51 -7.88
C THR A 5 7.61 1.72 -8.60
N ALA A 6 7.13 2.96 -8.68
CA ALA A 6 5.88 3.30 -9.37
C ALA A 6 5.99 3.31 -10.91
N HIS A 7 7.11 2.87 -11.49
CA HIS A 7 7.32 2.94 -12.95
C HIS A 7 6.55 1.88 -13.72
N GLN A 8 6.35 0.70 -13.15
CA GLN A 8 5.67 -0.42 -13.80
C GLN A 8 4.63 -1.03 -12.86
N PRO A 9 3.58 -1.66 -13.42
CA PRO A 9 2.62 -2.36 -12.60
C PRO A 9 3.24 -3.58 -11.94
N HIS A 10 2.80 -3.91 -10.72
CA HIS A 10 3.25 -5.09 -10.00
C HIS A 10 2.05 -5.90 -9.48
N ALA A 11 2.09 -7.22 -9.69
CA ALA A 11 1.10 -8.15 -9.18
C ALA A 11 1.18 -8.27 -7.65
N LEU A 12 0.04 -8.13 -6.98
CA LEU A 12 -0.10 -8.29 -5.52
C LEU A 12 -0.91 -9.56 -5.24
N HIS A 13 -0.41 -10.40 -4.35
CA HIS A 13 -1.00 -11.67 -3.95
C HIS A 13 -1.35 -11.62 -2.46
N ASP A 14 -2.59 -11.93 -2.11
CA ASP A 14 -2.99 -12.09 -0.71
C ASP A 14 -2.30 -13.29 -0.06
N THR A 15 -2.48 -13.43 1.25
CA THR A 15 -1.89 -14.48 2.07
C THR A 15 -2.29 -15.87 1.57
N ALA A 16 -3.55 -16.04 1.17
CA ALA A 16 -4.05 -17.31 0.66
C ALA A 16 -3.39 -17.69 -0.67
N ALA A 17 -3.26 -16.75 -1.61
CA ALA A 17 -2.55 -16.95 -2.86
C ALA A 17 -1.06 -17.25 -2.62
N THR A 18 -0.40 -16.47 -1.75
CA THR A 18 1.01 -16.66 -1.40
C THR A 18 1.27 -18.05 -0.85
N ARG A 19 0.47 -18.54 0.10
CA ARG A 19 0.61 -19.90 0.65
C ARG A 19 0.39 -21.00 -0.38
N ARG A 20 -0.54 -20.82 -1.33
CA ARG A 20 -0.75 -21.78 -2.43
C ARG A 20 0.46 -21.84 -3.36
N ILE A 21 1.03 -20.68 -3.70
CA ILE A 21 2.24 -20.58 -4.54
C ILE A 21 3.42 -21.23 -3.81
N GLU A 22 3.59 -20.94 -2.52
CA GLU A 22 4.64 -21.52 -1.67
C GLU A 22 4.53 -23.05 -1.61
N ALA A 23 3.33 -23.58 -1.35
CA ALA A 23 3.10 -25.02 -1.30
C ALA A 23 3.37 -25.72 -2.64
N ALA A 24 2.95 -25.12 -3.76
CA ALA A 24 3.23 -25.65 -5.09
C ALA A 24 4.73 -25.67 -5.40
N ALA A 25 5.44 -24.60 -5.05
CA ALA A 25 6.89 -24.51 -5.23
C ALA A 25 7.65 -25.50 -4.32
N ALA A 26 7.24 -25.62 -3.05
CA ALA A 26 7.85 -26.54 -2.09
C ALA A 26 7.68 -28.00 -2.54
N ALA A 27 6.54 -28.37 -3.12
CA ALA A 27 6.32 -29.72 -3.65
C ALA A 27 7.20 -30.05 -4.88
N ALA A 28 7.67 -29.03 -5.61
CA ALA A 28 8.49 -29.17 -6.81
C ALA A 28 10.00 -29.07 -6.55
N LEU A 29 10.41 -28.69 -5.34
CA LEU A 29 11.80 -28.44 -4.97
C LEU A 29 12.25 -29.41 -3.88
N PRO A 30 13.57 -29.67 -3.75
CA PRO A 30 14.08 -30.35 -2.57
C PRO A 30 13.67 -29.61 -1.29
N GLU A 31 13.45 -30.36 -0.22
CA GLU A 31 13.14 -29.82 1.11
C GLU A 31 14.13 -28.69 1.49
N HIS A 32 13.65 -27.72 2.26
CA HIS A 32 14.43 -26.56 2.72
C HIS A 32 14.91 -25.57 1.65
N THR A 33 14.70 -25.85 0.36
CA THR A 33 15.24 -25.02 -0.73
C THR A 33 14.70 -23.59 -0.71
N LEU A 34 13.39 -23.39 -0.44
CA LEU A 34 12.80 -22.05 -0.43
C LEU A 34 13.35 -21.20 0.72
N MET A 35 13.46 -21.76 1.93
CA MET A 35 14.03 -21.08 3.10
C MET A 35 15.50 -20.70 2.89
N GLN A 36 16.30 -21.58 2.27
CA GLN A 36 17.68 -21.25 1.89
C GLN A 36 17.75 -20.09 0.89
N ARG A 37 16.85 -20.05 -0.09
CA ARG A 37 16.79 -18.97 -1.07
C ARG A 37 16.38 -17.65 -0.40
N ALA A 38 15.40 -17.71 0.50
CA ALA A 38 14.94 -16.56 1.28
C ALA A 38 16.05 -16.00 2.17
N GLY A 39 16.70 -16.83 2.99
CA GLY A 39 17.83 -16.40 3.80
C GLY A 39 18.99 -15.84 2.98
N ARG A 40 19.28 -16.43 1.80
CA ARG A 40 20.28 -15.88 0.87
C ARG A 40 19.87 -14.53 0.29
N ALA A 41 18.61 -14.34 -0.06
CA ALA A 41 18.11 -13.05 -0.52
C ALA A 41 18.22 -12.01 0.61
N THR A 42 17.80 -12.34 1.83
CA THR A 42 17.91 -11.47 3.01
C THR A 42 19.36 -11.07 3.28
N ALA A 43 20.29 -12.03 3.31
CA ALA A 43 21.72 -11.75 3.50
C ALA A 43 22.28 -10.83 2.40
N ARG A 44 21.93 -11.08 1.13
CA ARG A 44 22.36 -10.23 0.01
C ARG A 44 21.87 -8.80 0.15
N LEU A 45 20.61 -8.60 0.53
CA LEU A 45 20.08 -7.25 0.70
C LEU A 45 20.67 -6.57 1.92
N ALA A 46 20.85 -7.28 3.04
CA ALA A 46 21.53 -6.77 4.22
C ALA A 46 22.92 -6.18 3.87
N LEU A 47 23.72 -6.92 3.09
CA LEU A 47 25.02 -6.44 2.62
C LEU A 47 24.95 -5.28 1.64
N ALA A 48 23.92 -5.22 0.80
CA ALA A 48 23.72 -4.09 -0.11
C ALA A 48 23.30 -2.81 0.62
N LEU A 49 22.52 -2.93 1.71
CA LEU A 49 22.04 -1.81 2.50
C LEU A 49 23.10 -1.28 3.47
N ALA A 50 23.86 -2.19 4.11
CA ALA A 50 24.85 -1.83 5.13
C ALA A 50 26.14 -2.67 4.98
N PRO A 51 26.92 -2.50 3.90
CA PRO A 51 28.12 -3.31 3.63
C PRO A 51 29.20 -3.18 4.71
N HIS A 52 29.20 -2.08 5.46
CA HIS A 52 30.16 -1.77 6.52
C HIS A 52 29.51 -1.77 7.91
N ALA A 53 28.38 -2.49 8.08
CA ALA A 53 27.72 -2.61 9.37
C ALA A 53 28.69 -3.11 10.45
N ARG A 54 28.81 -2.38 11.57
CA ARG A 54 29.67 -2.79 12.71
C ARG A 54 29.04 -3.90 13.54
N CYS A 55 27.72 -4.01 13.49
CA CYS A 55 26.93 -5.09 14.04
C CYS A 55 25.70 -5.30 13.14
N ILE A 56 25.38 -6.55 12.85
CA ILE A 56 24.11 -6.95 12.23
C ILE A 56 23.32 -7.71 13.28
N TRP A 57 22.32 -7.04 13.86
CA TRP A 57 21.38 -7.68 14.76
C TRP A 57 20.23 -8.29 13.97
N ILE A 58 20.00 -9.59 14.15
CA ILE A 58 18.89 -10.31 13.53
C ILE A 58 17.97 -10.84 14.63
N ALA A 59 16.76 -10.28 14.71
CA ALA A 59 15.75 -10.74 15.64
C ALA A 59 14.86 -11.78 14.96
N CYS A 60 14.91 -13.03 15.42
CA CYS A 60 14.21 -14.16 14.82
C CYS A 60 13.03 -14.61 15.68
N GLY A 61 11.90 -14.89 15.03
CA GLY A 61 10.74 -15.51 15.67
C GLY A 61 10.86 -17.04 15.75
N GLY A 62 9.81 -17.67 16.28
CA GLY A 62 9.68 -19.14 16.35
C GLY A 62 9.04 -19.82 15.13
N GLY A 63 8.75 -19.07 14.06
CA GLY A 63 8.14 -19.59 12.83
C GLY A 63 9.09 -19.60 11.64
N ASN A 64 8.54 -19.84 10.44
CA ASN A 64 9.33 -19.89 9.19
C ASN A 64 10.07 -18.58 8.89
N ASN A 65 9.48 -17.41 9.19
CA ASN A 65 10.15 -16.11 9.01
C ASN A 65 11.43 -16.02 9.86
N GLY A 66 11.40 -16.57 11.08
CA GLY A 66 12.60 -16.69 11.93
C GLY A 66 13.62 -17.65 11.33
N GLY A 67 13.18 -18.72 10.69
CA GLY A 67 14.02 -19.62 9.89
C GLY A 67 14.76 -18.92 8.75
N ASP A 68 14.09 -18.03 8.02
CA ASP A 68 14.71 -17.21 6.97
C ASP A 68 15.79 -16.28 7.56
N GLY A 69 15.50 -15.66 8.70
CA GLY A 69 16.46 -14.85 9.45
C GLY A 69 17.68 -15.65 9.92
N LEU A 70 17.50 -16.89 10.37
CA LEU A 70 18.57 -17.78 10.81
C LEU A 70 19.48 -18.22 9.65
N GLU A 71 18.91 -18.50 8.48
CA GLU A 71 19.70 -18.75 7.26
C GLU A 71 20.51 -17.52 6.85
N ALA A 72 19.90 -16.33 6.91
CA ALA A 72 20.60 -15.08 6.66
C ALA A 72 21.75 -14.86 7.65
N ALA A 73 21.52 -15.11 8.94
CA ALA A 73 22.51 -15.02 10.00
C ALA A 73 23.72 -15.92 9.74
N MET A 74 23.46 -17.19 9.41
CA MET A 74 24.49 -18.16 9.08
C MET A 74 25.32 -17.71 7.87
N LEU A 75 24.68 -17.23 6.81
CA LEU A 75 25.38 -16.77 5.59
C LEU A 75 26.24 -15.53 5.85
N LEU A 76 25.70 -14.54 6.58
CA LEU A 76 26.42 -13.31 6.95
C LEU A 76 27.60 -13.61 7.88
N HIS A 77 27.43 -14.50 8.85
CA HIS A 77 28.48 -14.93 9.75
C HIS A 77 29.63 -15.63 9.00
N ARG A 78 29.30 -16.56 8.09
CA ARG A 78 30.29 -17.24 7.24
C ARG A 78 31.03 -16.28 6.31
N ALA A 79 30.41 -15.16 5.94
CA ALA A 79 31.04 -14.08 5.17
C ALA A 79 31.92 -13.15 6.04
N GLY A 80 32.04 -13.41 7.35
CA GLY A 80 32.92 -12.67 8.26
C GLY A 80 32.27 -11.43 8.90
N HIS A 81 30.95 -11.27 8.79
CA HIS A 81 30.28 -10.12 9.41
C HIS A 81 29.98 -10.34 10.91
N PRO A 82 30.00 -9.27 11.72
CA PRO A 82 29.65 -9.33 13.14
C PRO A 82 28.13 -9.47 13.31
N VAL A 83 27.66 -10.71 13.38
CA VAL A 83 26.23 -11.06 13.51
C VAL A 83 25.89 -11.38 14.96
N VAL A 84 24.78 -10.82 15.45
CA VAL A 84 24.16 -11.17 16.73
C VAL A 84 22.71 -11.57 16.48
N VAL A 85 22.32 -12.75 16.93
CA VAL A 85 20.92 -13.23 16.84
C VAL A 85 20.25 -13.13 18.20
N THR A 86 19.06 -12.55 18.25
CA THR A 86 18.12 -12.78 19.36
C THR A 86 16.97 -13.61 18.83
N TRP A 87 16.44 -14.53 19.65
CA TRP A 87 15.52 -15.54 19.16
C TRP A 87 14.41 -15.85 20.17
N LEU A 88 13.15 -15.81 19.71
CA LEU A 88 11.96 -16.13 20.52
C LEU A 88 11.46 -17.57 20.34
N GLY A 89 12.12 -18.37 19.49
CA GLY A 89 11.71 -19.75 19.26
C GLY A 89 12.26 -20.71 20.31
N THR A 90 11.64 -21.88 20.37
CA THR A 90 12.11 -23.02 21.17
C THR A 90 12.39 -24.17 20.21
N PRO A 91 13.57 -24.84 20.28
CA PRO A 91 13.91 -25.89 19.31
C PRO A 91 12.84 -26.97 19.20
N ALA A 92 12.19 -27.33 20.32
CA ALA A 92 11.15 -28.35 20.38
C ALA A 92 9.91 -28.03 19.52
N THR A 93 9.52 -26.76 19.39
CA THR A 93 8.26 -26.33 18.76
C THR A 93 8.44 -25.75 17.35
N LEU A 94 9.68 -25.72 16.84
CA LEU A 94 9.98 -25.19 15.51
C LEU A 94 9.34 -26.04 14.39
N PRO A 95 8.81 -25.38 13.34
CA PRO A 95 8.58 -26.02 12.04
C PRO A 95 9.85 -26.70 11.51
N ALA A 96 9.70 -27.71 10.65
CA ALA A 96 10.81 -28.53 10.16
C ALA A 96 11.92 -27.69 9.49
N ASP A 97 11.57 -26.84 8.53
CA ASP A 97 12.53 -25.97 7.84
C ASP A 97 13.22 -25.00 8.82
N ALA A 98 12.45 -24.32 9.69
CA ALA A 98 13.02 -23.40 10.68
C ALA A 98 13.98 -24.10 11.65
N ARG A 99 13.71 -25.37 12.01
CA ARG A 99 14.59 -26.21 12.84
C ARG A 99 15.89 -26.54 12.12
N GLN A 100 15.82 -26.84 10.82
CA GLN A 100 17.01 -27.06 10.01
C GLN A 100 17.86 -25.79 9.91
N SER A 101 17.26 -24.62 9.70
CA SER A 101 17.97 -23.33 9.72
C SER A 101 18.63 -23.04 11.04
N TRP A 102 17.92 -23.30 12.15
CA TRP A 102 18.46 -23.14 13.50
C TRP A 102 19.69 -24.02 13.72
N GLN A 103 19.60 -25.32 13.39
CA GLN A 103 20.73 -26.24 13.53
C GLN A 103 21.92 -25.79 12.68
N ARG A 104 21.69 -25.37 11.44
CA ARG A 104 22.75 -24.87 10.56
C ARG A 104 23.41 -23.58 11.07
N ALA A 105 22.66 -22.69 11.70
CA ALA A 105 23.20 -21.49 12.34
C ALA A 105 24.04 -21.85 13.57
N MET A 106 23.59 -22.82 14.39
CA MET A 106 24.37 -23.36 15.51
C MET A 106 25.69 -23.98 15.04
N ASP A 107 25.62 -24.88 14.05
CA ASP A 107 26.79 -25.57 13.50
C ASP A 107 27.80 -24.60 12.86
N ALA A 108 27.32 -23.47 12.35
CA ALA A 108 28.18 -22.42 11.80
C ALA A 108 28.82 -21.54 12.88
N GLY A 109 28.45 -21.65 14.15
CA GLY A 109 29.00 -20.85 15.25
C GLY A 109 28.41 -19.44 15.35
N VAL A 110 27.19 -19.21 14.84
CA VAL A 110 26.49 -17.93 14.98
C VAL A 110 26.27 -17.61 16.46
N HIS A 111 26.49 -16.35 16.87
CA HIS A 111 26.30 -15.92 18.25
C HIS A 111 24.83 -15.60 18.55
N PHE A 112 24.25 -16.31 19.53
CA PHE A 112 22.90 -16.08 20.04
C PHE A 112 22.97 -15.37 21.38
N ALA A 113 22.34 -14.20 21.48
CA ALA A 113 22.27 -13.39 22.68
C ALA A 113 20.87 -13.45 23.30
N GLY A 114 20.81 -13.35 24.63
CA GLY A 114 19.54 -13.28 25.37
C GLY A 114 18.84 -11.92 25.28
N ALA A 115 19.52 -10.88 24.82
CA ALA A 115 18.98 -9.54 24.67
C ALA A 115 19.58 -8.84 23.43
N PRO A 116 18.85 -7.88 22.83
CA PRO A 116 19.35 -7.12 21.69
C PRO A 116 20.63 -6.34 22.03
N PRO A 117 21.58 -6.22 21.10
CA PRO A 117 22.74 -5.35 21.30
C PRO A 117 22.34 -3.87 21.28
N GLN A 118 23.20 -3.00 21.82
CA GLN A 118 23.07 -1.57 21.59
C GLN A 118 23.49 -1.23 20.16
N LEU A 119 22.63 -0.52 19.43
CA LEU A 119 22.82 -0.22 18.01
C LEU A 119 22.93 1.28 17.78
N GLY A 120 23.85 1.66 16.90
CA GLY A 120 24.05 3.00 16.37
C GLY A 120 23.74 3.06 14.88
N ALA A 121 23.92 4.26 14.28
CA ALA A 121 23.61 4.51 12.87
C ALA A 121 24.50 3.72 11.87
N GLN A 122 25.59 3.10 12.33
CA GLN A 122 26.50 2.28 11.51
C GLN A 122 26.24 0.77 11.68
N ASP A 123 25.13 0.38 12.27
CA ASP A 123 24.72 -1.01 12.45
C ASP A 123 23.52 -1.35 11.54
N LEU A 124 23.04 -2.59 11.56
CA LEU A 124 21.85 -3.02 10.83
C LEU A 124 20.93 -3.83 11.75
N CYS A 125 19.64 -3.51 11.76
CA CYS A 125 18.60 -4.37 12.33
C CYS A 125 17.98 -5.22 11.22
N VAL A 126 17.72 -6.50 11.49
CA VAL A 126 16.93 -7.39 10.64
C VAL A 126 15.75 -7.91 11.46
N ASP A 127 14.55 -7.53 11.05
CA ASP A 127 13.28 -8.00 11.61
C ASP A 127 12.85 -9.27 10.89
N ALA A 128 13.08 -10.41 11.53
CA ALA A 128 12.64 -11.74 11.09
C ALA A 128 11.70 -12.37 12.13
N LEU A 129 10.91 -11.55 12.84
CA LEU A 129 10.09 -12.01 13.96
C LEU A 129 8.78 -12.64 13.50
N LEU A 130 8.01 -11.95 12.66
CA LEU A 130 6.68 -12.36 12.20
C LEU A 130 6.53 -12.11 10.69
N GLY A 131 5.90 -13.05 9.98
CA GLY A 131 5.58 -12.93 8.56
C GLY A 131 4.08 -13.03 8.30
N ILE A 132 3.67 -13.63 7.17
CA ILE A 132 2.26 -13.85 6.76
C ILE A 132 1.41 -14.76 7.68
N GLY A 133 1.93 -15.15 8.85
CA GLY A 133 1.21 -15.96 9.83
C GLY A 133 0.17 -15.18 10.63
N LEU A 134 0.28 -13.86 10.69
CA LEU A 134 -0.64 -12.98 11.41
C LEU A 134 -1.97 -12.84 10.66
N SER A 135 -3.08 -12.93 11.39
CA SER A 135 -4.44 -12.76 10.87
C SER A 135 -5.25 -11.84 11.78
N ALA A 136 -6.11 -11.01 11.17
CA ALA A 136 -7.09 -10.17 11.88
C ALA A 136 -8.04 -10.99 12.78
N GLN A 137 -8.22 -12.27 12.47
CA GLN A 137 -9.15 -13.18 13.16
C GLN A 137 -8.46 -14.00 14.26
N ALA A 138 -7.14 -13.87 14.43
CA ALA A 138 -6.43 -14.55 15.50
C ALA A 138 -6.96 -14.04 16.86
N ARG A 139 -7.27 -14.97 17.78
CA ARG A 139 -7.70 -14.60 19.13
C ARG A 139 -6.65 -13.66 19.74
N ALA A 140 -7.11 -12.52 20.28
CA ALA A 140 -6.31 -11.51 20.94
C ALA A 140 -5.61 -12.08 22.19
N HIS A 141 -4.53 -12.82 21.98
CA HIS A 141 -3.52 -13.02 23.01
C HIS A 141 -2.60 -11.81 22.91
N ALA A 142 -2.28 -11.23 24.06
CA ALA A 142 -1.26 -10.19 24.10
C ALA A 142 0.03 -10.74 23.45
N PRO A 143 0.67 -9.97 22.55
CA PRO A 143 1.94 -10.39 21.97
C PRO A 143 2.99 -10.63 23.07
N ASP A 144 3.99 -11.45 22.77
CA ASP A 144 5.12 -11.69 23.67
C ASP A 144 5.77 -10.34 24.07
N PRO A 145 5.99 -10.06 25.37
CA PRO A 145 6.61 -8.80 25.80
C PRO A 145 8.00 -8.55 25.20
N SER A 146 8.79 -9.61 25.00
CA SER A 146 10.12 -9.53 24.39
C SER A 146 10.03 -9.16 22.92
N LEU A 147 9.05 -9.72 22.20
CA LEU A 147 8.75 -9.34 20.81
C LEU A 147 8.46 -7.84 20.70
N LEU A 148 7.55 -7.32 21.53
CA LEU A 148 7.20 -5.90 21.52
C LEU A 148 8.40 -5.02 21.89
N GLN A 149 9.19 -5.43 22.89
CA GLN A 149 10.41 -4.72 23.28
C GLN A 149 11.42 -4.64 22.14
N TRP A 150 11.66 -5.74 21.43
CA TRP A 150 12.63 -5.78 20.33
C TRP A 150 12.17 -4.93 19.14
N LEU A 151 10.88 -4.98 18.80
CA LEU A 151 10.31 -4.13 17.75
C LEU A 151 10.38 -2.64 18.11
N ALA A 152 10.09 -2.30 19.37
CA ALA A 152 10.24 -0.93 19.87
C ALA A 152 11.70 -0.45 19.81
N GLN A 153 12.66 -1.32 20.15
CA GLN A 153 14.09 -1.02 20.05
C GLN A 153 14.53 -0.80 18.60
N MET A 154 14.07 -1.62 17.65
CA MET A 154 14.32 -1.40 16.22
C MET A 154 13.76 -0.06 15.75
N GLN A 155 12.51 0.24 16.13
CA GLN A 155 11.83 1.50 15.79
C GLN A 155 12.57 2.75 16.30
N ALA A 156 13.11 2.68 17.52
CA ALA A 156 13.82 3.77 18.17
C ALA A 156 15.30 3.89 17.75
N SER A 157 15.84 2.87 17.08
CA SER A 157 17.24 2.83 16.62
C SER A 157 17.47 3.75 15.43
N ALA A 158 18.67 4.33 15.37
CA ALA A 158 19.13 5.07 14.19
C ALA A 158 19.68 4.14 13.09
N ALA A 159 19.88 2.85 13.39
CA ALA A 159 20.28 1.85 12.42
C ALA A 159 19.18 1.66 11.35
N PRO A 160 19.53 1.47 10.07
CA PRO A 160 18.59 0.94 9.10
C PRO A 160 17.98 -0.37 9.58
N THR A 161 16.71 -0.61 9.26
CA THR A 161 16.00 -1.86 9.55
C THR A 161 15.58 -2.54 8.25
N LEU A 162 15.93 -3.81 8.12
CA LEU A 162 15.47 -4.71 7.06
C LEU A 162 14.41 -5.68 7.61
N CYS A 163 13.16 -5.52 7.21
CA CYS A 163 12.08 -6.46 7.51
C CYS A 163 12.11 -7.61 6.50
N VAL A 164 12.09 -8.85 7.02
CA VAL A 164 11.99 -10.08 6.24
C VAL A 164 10.53 -10.39 5.99
N ASP A 165 10.18 -10.47 4.71
CA ASP A 165 8.86 -10.66 4.14
C ASP A 165 7.86 -9.50 4.36
N LEU A 166 7.61 -9.16 5.63
CA LEU A 166 6.71 -8.13 6.12
C LEU A 166 7.30 -7.47 7.37
N PRO A 167 7.06 -6.17 7.61
CA PRO A 167 7.25 -5.59 8.93
C PRO A 167 6.41 -6.35 9.97
N SER A 168 7.06 -6.85 11.02
CA SER A 168 6.39 -7.63 12.06
C SER A 168 5.26 -6.85 12.72
N GLY A 169 4.12 -7.52 12.88
CA GLY A 169 2.89 -6.93 13.42
C GLY A 169 1.91 -6.47 12.35
N LEU A 170 2.31 -6.33 11.08
CA LEU A 170 1.37 -6.00 9.99
C LEU A 170 0.57 -7.21 9.53
N ILE A 171 -0.69 -6.96 9.20
CA ILE A 171 -1.56 -7.90 8.50
C ILE A 171 -1.29 -7.78 6.99
N ALA A 172 -0.77 -8.86 6.42
CA ALA A 172 -0.32 -8.95 5.02
C ALA A 172 -1.36 -8.52 3.98
N ASP A 173 -2.65 -8.71 4.25
CA ASP A 173 -3.72 -8.47 3.26
C ASP A 173 -4.30 -7.06 3.34
N SER A 174 -4.20 -6.39 4.50
CA SER A 174 -4.86 -5.09 4.73
C SER A 174 -3.88 -3.94 4.99
N GLY A 175 -2.67 -4.24 5.45
CA GLY A 175 -1.68 -3.24 5.86
C GLY A 175 -2.02 -2.54 7.18
N GLN A 176 -2.99 -3.06 7.93
CA GLN A 176 -3.22 -2.63 9.32
C GLN A 176 -2.31 -3.41 10.26
N TYR A 177 -1.96 -2.81 11.40
CA TYR A 177 -1.32 -3.56 12.49
C TYR A 177 -2.34 -4.50 13.13
N ALA A 178 -1.90 -5.71 13.46
CA ALA A 178 -2.70 -6.65 14.25
C ALA A 178 -2.91 -6.11 15.68
N PRO A 179 -3.98 -6.54 16.38
CA PRO A 179 -4.21 -6.14 17.76
C PRO A 179 -2.99 -6.38 18.66
N GLY A 180 -2.59 -5.36 19.41
CA GLY A 180 -1.41 -5.38 20.28
C GLY A 180 -0.12 -4.83 19.64
N PHE A 181 -0.15 -4.48 18.35
CA PHE A 181 0.99 -3.89 17.62
C PHE A 181 0.78 -2.43 17.22
N GLU A 182 -0.33 -1.81 17.63
CA GLU A 182 -0.74 -0.46 17.22
C GLU A 182 0.28 0.61 17.63
N ALA A 183 1.03 0.39 18.73
CA ALA A 183 2.11 1.28 19.16
C ALA A 183 3.27 1.39 18.16
N LEU A 184 3.36 0.45 17.20
CA LEU A 184 4.34 0.49 16.11
C LEU A 184 3.86 1.34 14.92
N ALA A 185 2.62 1.85 14.95
CA ALA A 185 2.10 2.79 13.97
C ALA A 185 2.73 4.17 14.18
N GLY A 186 3.94 4.35 13.66
CA GLY A 186 4.66 5.61 13.72
C GLY A 186 5.92 5.59 12.86
N PRO A 187 6.56 6.76 12.68
CA PRO A 187 7.79 6.85 11.92
C PRO A 187 8.93 6.15 12.67
N ALA A 188 9.70 5.35 11.95
CA ALA A 188 10.94 4.79 12.47
C ALA A 188 12.03 5.85 12.45
N ARG A 189 12.96 5.77 13.42
CA ARG A 189 14.09 6.70 13.46
C ARG A 189 15.12 6.40 12.36
N GLY A 190 15.39 5.13 12.08
CA GLY A 190 16.25 4.68 10.98
C GLY A 190 15.49 4.45 9.68
N ALA A 191 16.23 4.35 8.56
CA ALA A 191 15.65 3.97 7.28
C ALA A 191 15.04 2.57 7.32
N ARG A 192 13.85 2.39 6.74
CA ARG A 192 13.17 1.09 6.66
C ARG A 192 13.22 0.51 5.26
N HIS A 193 13.52 -0.79 5.21
CA HIS A 193 13.49 -1.60 4.01
C HIS A 193 12.70 -2.87 4.30
N THR A 194 11.92 -3.34 3.33
CA THR A 194 11.25 -4.64 3.43
C THR A 194 11.64 -5.49 2.24
N LEU A 195 12.14 -6.70 2.49
CA LEU A 195 12.31 -7.71 1.46
C LEU A 195 11.10 -8.63 1.44
N SER A 196 10.16 -8.37 0.56
CA SER A 196 9.05 -9.29 0.32
C SER A 196 9.55 -10.52 -0.41
N LEU A 197 9.23 -11.70 0.12
CA LEU A 197 9.70 -12.98 -0.38
C LEU A 197 8.56 -13.68 -1.14
N LEU A 198 8.91 -14.33 -2.26
CA LEU A 198 8.00 -15.05 -3.17
C LEU A 198 7.00 -14.16 -3.93
N THR A 199 6.19 -13.37 -3.23
CA THR A 199 5.17 -12.49 -3.79
C THR A 199 5.16 -11.13 -3.08
N LEU A 200 4.59 -10.11 -3.72
CA LEU A 200 4.22 -8.87 -3.05
C LEU A 200 2.84 -8.99 -2.39
N LYS A 201 2.73 -8.57 -1.13
CA LYS A 201 1.49 -8.60 -0.36
C LYS A 201 0.79 -7.23 -0.42
N PRO A 202 -0.55 -7.15 -0.57
CA PRO A 202 -1.29 -5.89 -0.62
C PRO A 202 -1.00 -4.96 0.57
N GLY A 203 -0.89 -5.54 1.75
CA GLY A 203 -0.64 -4.84 3.01
C GLY A 203 0.73 -4.18 3.12
N LEU A 204 1.63 -4.32 2.15
CA LEU A 204 2.84 -3.48 2.05
C LEU A 204 2.55 -2.10 1.44
N PHE A 205 1.39 -1.92 0.80
CA PHE A 205 1.06 -0.74 -0.01
C PHE A 205 -0.23 -0.04 0.42
N THR A 206 -0.92 -0.56 1.43
CA THR A 206 -2.18 -0.02 1.95
C THR A 206 -2.07 0.34 3.44
N ALA A 207 -2.92 1.27 3.90
CA ALA A 207 -3.00 1.70 5.30
C ALA A 207 -1.61 2.00 5.92
N HIS A 208 -1.33 1.52 7.14
CA HIS A 208 -0.05 1.70 7.84
C HIS A 208 1.10 0.97 7.17
N GLY A 209 0.81 -0.04 6.36
CA GLY A 209 1.77 -0.82 5.61
C GLY A 209 2.70 0.01 4.76
N ARG A 210 2.19 1.06 4.11
CA ARG A 210 2.98 1.95 3.27
C ARG A 210 4.10 2.66 4.06
N ASP A 211 3.79 3.11 5.27
CA ASP A 211 4.74 3.81 6.13
C ASP A 211 5.70 2.81 6.80
N ALA A 212 5.17 1.67 7.22
CA ALA A 212 5.92 0.64 7.93
C ALA A 212 6.87 -0.17 7.04
N ALA A 213 6.56 -0.34 5.75
CA ALA A 213 7.37 -1.12 4.83
C ALA A 213 8.61 -0.38 4.31
N GLY A 214 8.58 0.97 4.31
CA GLY A 214 9.64 1.80 3.76
C GLY A 214 9.93 1.46 2.30
N GLN A 215 11.21 1.27 1.95
CA GLN A 215 11.57 0.83 0.61
C GLN A 215 11.36 -0.68 0.45
N VAL A 216 10.38 -1.06 -0.36
CA VAL A 216 10.08 -2.47 -0.68
C VAL A 216 11.00 -3.01 -1.77
N TRP A 217 11.48 -4.22 -1.55
CA TRP A 217 12.21 -5.08 -2.48
C TRP A 217 11.45 -6.41 -2.63
N LEU A 218 11.52 -7.03 -3.80
CA LEU A 218 10.94 -8.33 -4.08
C LEU A 218 12.04 -9.32 -4.47
N ASP A 219 12.03 -10.50 -3.86
CA ASP A 219 12.73 -11.67 -4.41
C ASP A 219 11.74 -12.83 -4.55
N GLU A 220 11.52 -13.27 -5.79
CA GLU A 220 10.55 -14.32 -6.13
C GLU A 220 11.05 -15.73 -5.77
N LEU A 221 12.24 -15.85 -5.15
CA LEU A 221 12.84 -17.12 -4.73
C LEU A 221 13.04 -18.12 -5.87
N GLY A 222 13.15 -17.64 -7.10
CA GLY A 222 13.24 -18.48 -8.30
C GLY A 222 11.98 -19.30 -8.57
N VAL A 223 10.82 -18.82 -8.10
CA VAL A 223 9.50 -19.39 -8.39
C VAL A 223 8.80 -18.52 -9.43
N ASN A 224 8.23 -19.14 -10.46
CA ASN A 224 7.40 -18.41 -11.42
C ASN A 224 6.04 -18.08 -10.79
N THR A 225 5.76 -16.80 -10.57
CA THR A 225 4.47 -16.35 -10.02
C THR A 225 3.47 -15.92 -11.11
N LEU A 226 3.90 -15.85 -12.38
CA LEU A 226 3.11 -15.31 -13.49
C LEU A 226 1.85 -16.12 -13.82
N ASP A 227 1.86 -17.43 -13.51
CA ASP A 227 0.72 -18.32 -13.76
C ASP A 227 -0.38 -18.21 -12.68
N HIS A 228 -0.15 -17.40 -11.65
CA HIS A 228 -1.08 -17.19 -10.56
C HIS A 228 -1.80 -15.86 -10.71
N ALA A 229 -3.13 -15.91 -10.67
CA ALA A 229 -3.94 -14.70 -10.76
C ALA A 229 -3.68 -13.77 -9.55
N PRO A 230 -3.28 -12.51 -9.78
CA PRO A 230 -3.10 -11.54 -8.71
C PRO A 230 -4.44 -11.16 -8.08
N LYS A 231 -4.39 -10.83 -6.78
CA LYS A 231 -5.53 -10.30 -6.04
C LYS A 231 -5.76 -8.82 -6.36
N ALA A 232 -4.67 -8.08 -6.55
CA ALA A 232 -4.66 -6.66 -6.88
C ALA A 232 -3.40 -6.32 -7.69
N TRP A 233 -3.36 -5.10 -8.23
CA TRP A 233 -2.19 -4.56 -8.92
C TRP A 233 -1.75 -3.27 -8.25
N LEU A 234 -0.46 -3.16 -7.95
CA LEU A 234 0.15 -1.85 -7.75
C LEU A 234 0.19 -1.17 -9.11
N ALA A 235 -0.41 0.02 -9.21
CA ALA A 235 -0.42 0.77 -10.46
C ALA A 235 1.01 1.18 -10.86
N GLY A 236 1.32 1.04 -12.15
CA GLY A 236 2.53 1.60 -12.75
C GLY A 236 2.34 3.06 -13.15
N ALA A 237 3.26 3.57 -13.97
CA ALA A 237 3.12 4.89 -14.55
C ALA A 237 1.80 4.98 -15.36
N PRO A 238 1.06 6.10 -15.28
CA PRO A 238 -0.16 6.26 -16.06
C PRO A 238 0.16 6.19 -17.55
N THR A 239 -0.69 5.50 -18.31
CA THR A 239 -0.54 5.41 -19.76
C THR A 239 -0.72 6.80 -20.37
N GLN A 240 0.29 7.30 -21.08
CA GLN A 240 0.17 8.54 -21.83
C GLN A 240 -0.50 8.26 -23.17
N ALA A 241 -1.68 8.85 -23.39
CA ALA A 241 -2.32 8.80 -24.70
C ALA A 241 -1.61 9.78 -25.67
N PRO A 242 -1.10 9.31 -26.82
CA PRO A 242 -0.48 10.20 -27.80
C PRO A 242 -1.53 11.19 -28.33
N ARG A 243 -1.17 12.47 -28.45
CA ARG A 243 -2.05 13.49 -29.01
C ARG A 243 -1.69 13.77 -30.47
N ALA A 244 -2.68 13.62 -31.35
CA ALA A 244 -2.52 13.99 -32.75
C ALA A 244 -2.26 15.49 -32.89
N HIS A 245 -1.28 15.86 -33.73
CA HIS A 245 -0.98 17.26 -34.02
C HIS A 245 -2.15 17.98 -34.69
N ALA A 246 -2.82 17.31 -35.63
CA ALA A 246 -4.03 17.79 -36.28
C ALA A 246 -5.27 17.54 -35.39
N SER A 247 -5.33 18.21 -34.24
CA SER A 247 -6.46 18.13 -33.30
C SER A 247 -6.96 19.51 -32.90
N HIS A 248 -8.16 19.56 -32.32
CA HIS A 248 -8.78 20.78 -31.80
C HIS A 248 -9.42 20.51 -30.43
N LYS A 249 -9.94 21.53 -29.75
CA LYS A 249 -10.58 21.37 -28.42
C LYS A 249 -11.62 20.24 -28.37
N GLY A 250 -12.48 20.10 -29.37
CA GLY A 250 -13.46 18.99 -29.42
C GLY A 250 -12.86 17.58 -29.50
N SER A 251 -11.60 17.43 -29.95
CA SER A 251 -10.92 16.13 -30.06
C SER A 251 -10.57 15.56 -28.69
N HIS A 252 -10.48 16.41 -27.66
CA HIS A 252 -10.06 16.04 -26.31
C HIS A 252 -11.22 16.01 -25.31
N GLY A 253 -12.45 16.03 -25.81
CA GLY A 253 -13.68 15.91 -25.03
C GLY A 253 -13.97 17.10 -24.11
N ASP A 254 -15.16 17.05 -23.52
CA ASP A 254 -15.64 18.04 -22.57
C ASP A 254 -15.78 17.41 -21.18
N VAL A 255 -15.43 18.19 -20.16
CA VAL A 255 -15.68 17.83 -18.76
C VAL A 255 -16.60 18.87 -18.14
N ALA A 256 -17.73 18.43 -17.59
CA ALA A 256 -18.62 19.27 -16.80
C ALA A 256 -18.40 18.97 -15.30
N VAL A 257 -18.06 19.98 -14.51
CA VAL A 257 -17.87 19.88 -13.06
C VAL A 257 -19.03 20.55 -12.35
N ILE A 258 -19.68 19.82 -11.45
CA ILE A 258 -20.85 20.27 -10.68
C ILE A 258 -20.53 20.13 -9.20
N GLY A 259 -20.49 21.24 -8.48
CA GLY A 259 -20.13 21.23 -7.06
C GLY A 259 -19.91 22.64 -6.54
N GLY A 260 -19.22 22.75 -5.41
CA GLY A 260 -18.87 24.05 -4.85
C GLY A 260 -20.08 24.83 -4.34
N GLU A 261 -20.65 24.38 -3.22
CA GLU A 261 -21.73 25.05 -2.50
C GLU A 261 -21.30 26.45 -2.09
N GLY A 262 -22.19 27.42 -2.32
CA GLY A 262 -21.99 28.81 -1.88
C GLY A 262 -22.20 28.99 -0.38
N LEU A 263 -21.73 30.12 0.15
CA LEU A 263 -21.86 30.47 1.57
C LEU A 263 -23.32 30.57 2.05
N ALA A 264 -24.28 30.81 1.16
CA ALA A 264 -25.66 31.12 1.50
C ALA A 264 -26.41 29.96 2.19
N ALA A 265 -26.11 28.71 1.82
CA ALA A 265 -26.88 27.56 2.28
C ALA A 265 -26.56 27.17 3.74
N ARG A 266 -25.29 27.21 4.13
CA ARG A 266 -24.82 26.72 5.45
C ARG A 266 -23.79 27.62 6.14
N GLY A 267 -23.52 28.81 5.61
CA GLY A 267 -22.44 29.68 6.08
C GLY A 267 -21.03 29.15 5.77
N LEU A 268 -20.92 28.09 4.95
CA LEU A 268 -19.68 27.41 4.59
C LEU A 268 -19.58 27.34 3.06
N GLY A 269 -18.59 28.03 2.49
CA GLY A 269 -18.36 28.06 1.05
C GLY A 269 -17.34 27.00 0.64
N MET A 270 -17.69 26.15 -0.31
CA MET A 270 -16.85 25.04 -0.78
C MET A 270 -16.53 25.14 -2.27
N THR A 271 -16.76 26.31 -2.88
CA THR A 271 -16.47 26.65 -4.30
C THR A 271 -15.07 26.24 -4.74
N GLY A 272 -14.08 26.37 -3.86
CA GLY A 272 -12.69 25.97 -4.12
C GLY A 272 -12.53 24.51 -4.54
N ALA A 273 -13.34 23.59 -4.00
CA ALA A 273 -13.25 22.17 -4.36
C ALA A 273 -13.64 21.92 -5.82
N ALA A 274 -14.68 22.59 -6.30
CA ALA A 274 -15.10 22.50 -7.70
C ALA A 274 -14.11 23.18 -8.66
N LEU A 275 -13.51 24.30 -8.25
CA LEU A 275 -12.45 24.95 -9.02
C LEU A 275 -11.20 24.06 -9.16
N LEU A 276 -10.77 23.41 -8.07
CA LEU A 276 -9.65 22.46 -8.10
C LEU A 276 -9.94 21.26 -9.01
N ALA A 277 -11.15 20.68 -8.94
CA ALA A 277 -11.55 19.59 -9.82
C ALA A 277 -11.58 20.03 -11.30
N ALA A 278 -12.08 21.24 -11.58
CA ALA A 278 -12.12 21.80 -12.94
C ALA A 278 -10.72 22.09 -13.49
N SER A 279 -9.84 22.67 -12.67
CA SER A 279 -8.43 22.88 -13.02
C SER A 279 -7.70 21.55 -13.27
N ALA A 280 -7.93 20.54 -12.43
CA ALA A 280 -7.35 19.22 -12.64
C ALA A 280 -7.78 18.59 -13.97
N ALA A 281 -9.05 18.76 -14.38
CA ALA A 281 -9.52 18.28 -15.67
C ALA A 281 -8.82 18.96 -16.86
N LEU A 282 -8.55 20.27 -16.78
CA LEU A 282 -7.76 20.99 -17.78
C LEU A 282 -6.33 20.46 -17.87
N HIS A 283 -5.65 20.33 -16.72
CA HIS A 283 -4.27 19.81 -16.67
C HIS A 283 -4.17 18.35 -17.10
N ALA A 284 -5.22 17.55 -16.89
CA ALA A 284 -5.33 16.18 -17.39
C ALA A 284 -5.55 16.13 -18.91
N GLY A 285 -5.94 17.24 -19.55
CA GLY A 285 -6.03 17.36 -20.99
C GLY A 285 -7.42 17.54 -21.60
N ALA A 286 -8.44 17.81 -20.79
CA ALA A 286 -9.77 18.08 -21.32
C ALA A 286 -9.74 19.24 -22.32
N GLY A 287 -10.46 19.10 -23.43
CA GLY A 287 -10.53 20.12 -24.46
C GLY A 287 -11.32 21.35 -24.04
N ARG A 288 -12.39 21.14 -23.26
CA ARG A 288 -13.17 22.20 -22.61
C ARG A 288 -13.57 21.74 -21.21
N VAL A 289 -13.59 22.67 -20.27
CA VAL A 289 -14.11 22.42 -18.92
C VAL A 289 -15.21 23.41 -18.60
N LEU A 290 -16.39 22.88 -18.33
CA LEU A 290 -17.58 23.64 -17.93
C LEU A 290 -17.77 23.50 -16.44
N LEU A 291 -17.91 24.61 -15.73
CA LEU A 291 -18.07 24.61 -14.28
C LEU A 291 -19.46 25.15 -13.90
N ALA A 292 -20.24 24.33 -13.21
CA ALA A 292 -21.50 24.72 -12.60
C ALA A 292 -21.36 24.72 -11.08
N LEU A 293 -21.25 25.92 -10.53
CA LEU A 293 -21.23 26.15 -9.10
C LEU A 293 -22.63 26.02 -8.51
N LEU A 294 -22.69 25.50 -7.28
CA LEU A 294 -23.93 25.36 -6.51
C LEU A 294 -24.03 26.50 -5.49
N ASP A 295 -23.82 27.72 -5.95
CA ASP A 295 -23.79 28.95 -5.15
C ASP A 295 -25.05 29.81 -5.31
N ASP A 296 -26.12 29.24 -5.89
CA ASP A 296 -27.38 29.92 -6.21
C ASP A 296 -27.20 31.18 -7.07
N GLY A 297 -26.15 31.22 -7.91
CA GLY A 297 -25.86 32.36 -8.77
C GLY A 297 -25.18 33.52 -8.03
N ALA A 298 -24.79 33.33 -6.77
CA ALA A 298 -23.87 34.21 -6.08
C ALA A 298 -22.45 33.96 -6.61
N THR A 299 -22.19 34.32 -7.87
CA THR A 299 -20.83 34.41 -8.40
C THR A 299 -20.13 35.54 -7.67
N GLY A 300 -19.65 35.26 -6.45
CA GLY A 300 -18.66 36.09 -5.79
C GLY A 300 -17.41 36.23 -6.65
N ALA A 301 -16.43 36.99 -6.20
CA ALA A 301 -15.14 37.12 -6.88
C ALA A 301 -14.46 35.74 -6.99
N LEU A 302 -14.75 35.02 -8.09
CA LEU A 302 -14.04 33.81 -8.44
C LEU A 302 -12.60 34.21 -8.76
N PRO A 303 -11.61 33.36 -8.45
CA PRO A 303 -10.27 33.54 -8.96
C PRO A 303 -10.31 33.71 -10.48
N ASP A 304 -9.44 34.56 -11.03
CA ASP A 304 -9.37 34.80 -12.47
C ASP A 304 -8.85 33.54 -13.19
N LEU A 305 -9.79 32.64 -13.52
CA LEU A 305 -9.57 31.41 -14.27
C LEU A 305 -10.34 31.51 -15.60
N PRO A 306 -9.90 32.39 -16.52
CA PRO A 306 -10.62 32.67 -17.77
C PRO A 306 -10.76 31.43 -18.68
N GLU A 307 -9.96 30.39 -18.45
CA GLU A 307 -10.04 29.12 -19.15
C GLU A 307 -11.26 28.26 -18.77
N LEU A 308 -11.91 28.53 -17.62
CA LEU A 308 -13.09 27.80 -17.17
C LEU A 308 -14.38 28.40 -17.74
N MET A 309 -15.22 27.53 -18.31
CA MET A 309 -16.51 27.95 -18.87
C MET A 309 -17.61 27.87 -17.81
N LEU A 310 -17.85 28.95 -17.08
CA LEU A 310 -18.93 29.02 -16.11
C LEU A 310 -20.30 28.80 -16.77
N ARG A 311 -21.13 27.96 -16.17
CA ARG A 311 -22.49 27.64 -16.63
C ARG A 311 -23.41 27.44 -15.44
N HIS A 312 -24.68 27.81 -15.61
CA HIS A 312 -25.73 27.29 -14.74
C HIS A 312 -25.90 25.78 -14.99
N PHE A 313 -26.27 25.03 -13.95
CA PHE A 313 -26.50 23.59 -14.03
C PHE A 313 -27.48 23.21 -15.17
N GLN A 314 -28.56 23.98 -15.34
CA GLN A 314 -29.59 23.71 -16.35
C GLN A 314 -29.08 23.86 -17.79
N ALA A 315 -27.99 24.61 -17.99
CA ALA A 315 -27.37 24.79 -19.30
C ALA A 315 -26.33 23.70 -19.62
N LEU A 316 -26.01 22.81 -18.67
CA LEU A 316 -25.10 21.71 -18.90
C LEU A 316 -25.76 20.62 -19.74
N ARG A 317 -25.02 20.13 -20.73
CA ARG A 317 -25.37 18.95 -21.52
C ARG A 317 -24.77 17.71 -20.86
N LEU A 318 -25.47 17.14 -19.88
CA LEU A 318 -24.98 15.99 -19.11
C LEU A 318 -24.79 14.74 -19.97
N ASP A 319 -25.57 14.63 -21.04
CA ASP A 319 -25.48 13.58 -22.07
C ASP A 319 -24.20 13.66 -22.91
N GLN A 320 -23.46 14.78 -22.84
CA GLN A 320 -22.25 15.03 -23.61
C GLN A 320 -21.02 15.09 -22.68
N GLY A 321 -19.91 14.49 -23.11
CA GLY A 321 -18.66 14.57 -22.36
C GLY A 321 -18.60 13.65 -21.14
N SER A 322 -17.85 14.07 -20.13
CA SER A 322 -17.74 13.44 -18.81
C SER A 322 -18.24 14.41 -17.75
N VAL A 323 -19.01 13.92 -16.79
CA VAL A 323 -19.55 14.72 -15.70
C VAL A 323 -18.82 14.35 -14.40
N VAL A 324 -18.34 15.34 -13.66
CA VAL A 324 -17.82 15.22 -12.30
C VAL A 324 -18.81 15.91 -11.37
N CYS A 325 -19.29 15.24 -10.34
CA CYS A 325 -20.31 15.77 -9.46
C CYS A 325 -20.01 15.48 -7.98
N GLY A 326 -20.11 16.52 -7.14
CA GLY A 326 -20.10 16.41 -5.68
C GLY A 326 -18.91 17.03 -4.96
N CYS A 327 -17.87 17.45 -5.68
CA CYS A 327 -16.71 18.13 -5.08
C CYS A 327 -17.12 19.44 -4.39
N GLY A 328 -17.18 19.41 -3.05
CA GLY A 328 -17.67 20.50 -2.21
C GLY A 328 -19.13 20.86 -2.45
N GLY A 329 -19.96 19.91 -2.88
CA GLY A 329 -21.36 20.15 -3.27
C GLY A 329 -22.32 20.39 -2.09
N GLY A 330 -21.90 20.12 -0.86
CA GLY A 330 -22.69 20.31 0.35
C GLY A 330 -24.08 19.66 0.29
N ALA A 331 -25.09 20.32 0.85
CA ALA A 331 -26.48 19.86 0.75
C ALA A 331 -27.07 20.17 -0.64
N ALA A 332 -26.59 21.24 -1.29
CA ALA A 332 -27.10 21.69 -2.58
C ALA A 332 -26.97 20.65 -3.71
N VAL A 333 -25.98 19.75 -3.65
CA VAL A 333 -25.78 18.72 -4.67
C VAL A 333 -26.94 17.72 -4.76
N GLY A 334 -27.62 17.47 -3.64
CA GLY A 334 -28.71 16.49 -3.57
C GLY A 334 -29.81 16.72 -4.62
N ALA A 335 -30.17 17.97 -4.85
CA ALA A 335 -31.19 18.35 -5.83
C ALA A 335 -30.76 18.16 -7.30
N ARG A 336 -29.46 17.97 -7.56
CA ARG A 336 -28.89 17.80 -8.91
C ARG A 336 -28.63 16.33 -9.24
N LEU A 337 -28.39 15.50 -8.23
CA LEU A 337 -28.05 14.09 -8.40
C LEU A 337 -29.07 13.26 -9.19
N PRO A 338 -30.40 13.44 -9.07
CA PRO A 338 -31.34 12.66 -9.88
C PRO A 338 -31.11 12.84 -11.38
N ALA A 339 -30.92 14.07 -11.85
CA ALA A 339 -30.66 14.37 -13.25
C ALA A 339 -29.26 13.87 -13.67
N VAL A 340 -28.24 14.08 -12.84
CA VAL A 340 -26.88 13.61 -13.10
C VAL A 340 -26.82 12.08 -13.23
N LEU A 341 -27.42 11.33 -12.30
CA LEU A 341 -27.42 9.87 -12.31
C LEU A 341 -28.16 9.30 -13.55
N GLN A 342 -29.23 9.96 -13.98
CA GLN A 342 -30.04 9.50 -15.12
C GLN A 342 -29.45 9.88 -16.48
N GLN A 343 -28.86 11.08 -16.61
CA GLN A 343 -28.53 11.66 -17.91
C GLN A 343 -27.04 11.65 -18.22
N ALA A 344 -26.16 11.65 -17.21
CA ALA A 344 -24.73 11.70 -17.46
C ALA A 344 -24.30 10.45 -18.25
N ARG A 345 -23.56 10.58 -19.34
CA ARG A 345 -23.05 9.38 -20.04
C ARG A 345 -21.88 8.76 -19.30
N ARG A 346 -20.86 9.58 -19.01
CA ARG A 346 -19.69 9.22 -18.20
C ARG A 346 -19.74 10.05 -16.93
N LEU A 347 -19.65 9.40 -15.78
CA LEU A 347 -19.91 10.04 -14.49
C LEU A 347 -18.85 9.67 -13.47
N VAL A 348 -18.29 10.69 -12.83
CA VAL A 348 -17.46 10.59 -11.63
C VAL A 348 -18.23 11.25 -10.48
N LEU A 349 -18.50 10.48 -9.43
CA LEU A 349 -19.13 10.97 -8.21
C LEU A 349 -18.07 11.06 -7.13
N ASP A 350 -18.03 12.18 -6.43
CA ASP A 350 -17.03 12.42 -5.38
C ASP A 350 -17.68 13.09 -4.14
N ALA A 351 -17.04 12.91 -2.99
CA ALA A 351 -17.34 13.60 -1.73
C ALA A 351 -18.85 13.71 -1.40
N ASP A 352 -19.41 14.92 -1.43
CA ASP A 352 -20.78 15.18 -0.99
C ASP A 352 -21.84 14.48 -1.85
N ALA A 353 -21.52 14.15 -3.11
CA ALA A 353 -22.41 13.32 -3.91
C ALA A 353 -22.52 11.90 -3.35
N LEU A 354 -21.40 11.30 -2.92
CA LEU A 354 -21.40 9.97 -2.30
C LEU A 354 -22.12 10.00 -0.95
N ASN A 355 -21.90 11.04 -0.14
CA ASN A 355 -22.59 11.22 1.14
C ASN A 355 -24.11 11.35 0.94
N ALA A 356 -24.54 12.17 -0.02
CA ALA A 356 -25.96 12.35 -0.32
C ALA A 356 -26.62 11.05 -0.83
N ILE A 357 -25.92 10.28 -1.67
CA ILE A 357 -26.40 8.97 -2.13
C ILE A 357 -26.51 8.00 -0.94
N ALA A 358 -25.50 7.93 -0.08
CA ALA A 358 -25.51 7.04 1.09
C ALA A 358 -26.69 7.32 2.04
N ALA A 359 -27.16 8.56 2.10
CA ALA A 359 -28.26 8.99 2.97
C ALA A 359 -29.66 8.92 2.33
N ASP A 360 -29.81 8.64 1.03
CA ASP A 360 -31.10 8.69 0.32
C ASP A 360 -31.36 7.42 -0.54
N ASP A 361 -32.30 6.58 -0.10
CA ASP A 361 -32.72 5.36 -0.78
C ASP A 361 -33.17 5.57 -2.23
N ARG A 362 -33.75 6.73 -2.56
CA ARG A 362 -34.12 7.05 -3.94
C ARG A 362 -32.88 7.23 -4.80
N LEU A 363 -31.87 7.96 -4.30
CA LEU A 363 -30.60 8.15 -5.01
C LEU A 363 -29.84 6.83 -5.14
N GLN A 364 -29.85 5.99 -4.12
CA GLN A 364 -29.28 4.64 -4.19
C GLN A 364 -29.95 3.82 -5.30
N ARG A 365 -31.29 3.80 -5.37
CA ARG A 365 -32.01 3.09 -6.44
C ARG A 365 -31.65 3.60 -7.84
N LEU A 366 -31.52 4.92 -8.00
CA LEU A 366 -31.08 5.50 -9.28
C LEU A 366 -29.66 5.09 -9.64
N LEU A 367 -28.74 5.05 -8.68
CA LEU A 367 -27.37 4.58 -8.89
C LEU A 367 -27.34 3.10 -9.30
N HIS A 368 -28.12 2.24 -8.64
CA HIS A 368 -28.23 0.82 -8.99
C HIS A 368 -28.81 0.63 -10.40
N HIS A 369 -29.88 1.36 -10.74
CA HIS A 369 -30.47 1.31 -12.08
C HIS A 369 -29.46 1.73 -13.14
N ARG A 370 -28.69 2.80 -12.89
CA ARG A 370 -27.62 3.25 -13.77
C ARG A 370 -26.56 2.17 -13.99
N ALA A 371 -26.11 1.51 -12.93
CA ALA A 371 -25.08 0.46 -13.02
C ALA A 371 -25.52 -0.74 -13.87
N GLN A 372 -26.81 -1.05 -13.91
CA GLN A 372 -27.38 -2.12 -14.73
C GLN A 372 -27.48 -1.78 -16.23
N HIS A 373 -27.42 -0.49 -16.58
CA HIS A 373 -27.59 0.02 -17.95
C HIS A 373 -26.35 0.78 -18.44
N ALA A 374 -25.21 0.60 -17.75
CA ALA A 374 -23.94 1.18 -18.16
C ALA A 374 -23.29 0.25 -19.20
N ASP A 375 -23.63 0.46 -20.47
CA ASP A 375 -22.88 -0.07 -21.62
C ASP A 375 -21.62 0.76 -21.91
#